data_AF-A0A962H9G9-F1
#
_entry.id   AF-A0A962H9G9-F1
#
_cell.length_a   1.000
_cell.length_b   1.000
_cell.length_c   1.000
_cell.angle_alpha   90.00
_cell.angle_beta   90.00
_cell.angle_gamma   90.00
#
_symmetry.space_group_name_H-M   'P 1'
#
loop_
_entity.id
_entity.type
_entity.pdbx_description
1 polymer ?
#
loop_
_entity_poly.entity_id
_entity_poly.type
_entity_poly.pdbx_seq_one_letter_code
_entity_poly.pdbx_strand_id
1 'polypeptide(L)'
;MRNRLLRSAVMDQRTPYKRERRRELEKLGLHPPRIMLSARCAVWLEQEVDRWQAALAAGCNESEVRELVGRMVAEREQGKTSA
;
A
#
# COMPACT_ATOMS: atom_id res chain seq x y z
N MET A 1 -8.65 15.58 5.14
CA MET A 1 -8.52 14.21 4.60
C MET A 1 -8.37 13.24 5.76
N ARG A 2 -9.15 12.14 5.85
CA ARG A 2 -9.00 11.15 6.93
C ARG A 2 -7.94 10.12 6.52
N ASN A 3 -6.85 10.05 7.29
CA ASN A 3 -5.84 9.00 7.15
C ASN A 3 -6.32 7.77 7.93
N ARG A 4 -7.21 6.98 7.32
CA ARG A 4 -7.69 5.74 7.92
C ARG A 4 -6.67 4.63 7.69
N LEU A 5 -6.49 3.80 8.71
CA LEU A 5 -5.62 2.63 8.66
C LEU A 5 -6.48 1.37 8.41
N LEU A 6 -6.09 0.60 7.39
CA LEU A 6 -6.68 -0.69 7.08
C LEU A 6 -5.93 -1.79 7.82
N ARG A 7 -6.66 -2.67 8.50
CA ARG A 7 -6.11 -3.89 9.11
C ARG A 7 -6.02 -5.01 8.07
N SER A 8 -5.22 -6.04 8.36
CA SER A 8 -5.04 -7.20 7.46
C SER A 8 -6.37 -7.79 6.99
N ALA A 9 -7.35 -7.97 7.87
CA ALA A 9 -8.64 -8.56 7.51
C ALA A 9 -9.39 -7.76 6.42
N VAL A 10 -9.33 -6.42 6.47
CA VAL A 10 -9.94 -5.56 5.45
C VAL A 10 -9.10 -5.59 4.18
N MET A 11 -7.78 -5.62 4.31
CA MET A 11 -6.88 -5.72 3.16
C MET A 11 -7.09 -7.03 2.39
N ASP A 12 -7.29 -8.13 3.10
CA ASP A 12 -7.58 -9.45 2.53
C ASP A 12 -8.89 -9.47 1.74
N GLN A 13 -9.89 -8.65 2.10
CA GLN A 13 -11.13 -8.49 1.34
C GLN A 13 -10.97 -7.58 0.11
N ARG A 14 -10.05 -6.60 0.18
CA ARG A 14 -9.82 -5.61 -0.89
C ARG A 14 -8.84 -6.10 -1.95
N THR A 15 -8.01 -7.10 -1.65
CA THR A 15 -7.02 -7.64 -2.59
C THR A 15 -7.43 -9.03 -3.06
N PRO A 16 -7.35 -9.34 -4.37
CA PRO A 16 -7.57 -10.70 -4.87
C PRO A 16 -6.41 -11.65 -4.54
N TYR A 17 -5.31 -11.13 -3.98
CA TYR A 17 -4.09 -11.89 -3.73
C TYR A 17 -4.09 -12.56 -2.35
N LYS A 18 -3.60 -13.80 -2.32
CA LYS A 18 -3.27 -14.47 -1.05
C LYS A 18 -2.13 -13.71 -0.34
N ARG A 19 -2.07 -13.88 0.98
CA ARG A 19 -1.10 -13.21 1.86
C ARG A 19 0.35 -13.33 1.40
N GLU A 20 0.78 -14.50 0.93
CA GLU A 20 2.16 -14.71 0.46
C GLU A 20 2.46 -13.90 -0.79
N ARG A 21 1.57 -13.95 -1.79
CA ARG A 21 1.70 -13.15 -3.01
C ARG A 21 1.72 -11.66 -2.69
N ARG A 22 0.88 -11.19 -1.77
CA ARG A 22 0.91 -9.78 -1.33
C ARG A 22 2.27 -9.40 -0.72
N ARG A 23 2.87 -10.26 0.10
CA ARG A 23 4.21 -10.03 0.66
C ARG A 23 5.29 -9.97 -0.41
N GLU A 24 5.19 -10.79 -1.45
CA GLU A 24 6.09 -10.72 -2.60
C GLU A 24 5.92 -9.39 -3.34
N LEU A 25 4.68 -8.98 -3.64
CA LEU A 25 4.40 -7.73 -4.31
C LEU A 25 4.87 -6.52 -3.49
N GLU A 26 4.72 -6.55 -2.16
CA GLU A 26 5.27 -5.53 -1.25
C GLU A 26 6.80 -5.44 -1.38
N LYS A 27 7.50 -6.57 -1.43
CA LYS A 27 8.97 -6.60 -1.62
C LYS A 27 9.39 -6.07 -2.99
N LEU A 28 8.58 -6.30 -4.02
CA LEU A 28 8.83 -5.85 -5.40
C LEU A 28 8.43 -4.38 -5.63
N GLY A 29 7.85 -3.71 -4.63
CA GLY A 29 7.33 -2.35 -4.75
C GLY A 29 6.06 -2.25 -5.59
N LEU A 30 5.35 -3.36 -5.81
CA LEU A 30 4.14 -3.44 -6.65
C LEU A 30 2.84 -3.41 -5.84
N HIS A 31 2.98 -3.21 -4.54
CA HIS A 31 1.89 -3.12 -3.60
C HIS A 31 2.27 -2.14 -2.50
N PRO A 32 1.31 -1.32 -1.99
CA PRO A 32 1.57 -0.42 -0.88
C PRO A 32 2.21 -1.14 0.30
N PRO A 33 3.34 -0.64 0.85
CA PRO A 33 4.03 -1.33 1.93
C PRO A 33 3.24 -1.22 3.23
N ARG A 34 3.20 -2.32 3.97
CA ARG A 34 2.61 -2.36 5.31
C ARG A 34 3.38 -1.49 6.31
N ILE A 35 2.64 -0.87 7.22
CA ILE A 35 3.16 -0.18 8.40
C ILE A 35 3.00 -1.12 9.58
N MET A 36 4.11 -1.41 10.27
CA MET A 36 4.08 -2.23 11.47
C MET A 36 3.82 -1.33 12.68
N LEU A 37 2.65 -1.47 13.33
CA LEU A 37 2.36 -0.80 14.60
C LEU A 37 2.96 -1.58 15.79
N SER A 38 3.09 -2.89 15.65
CA SER A 38 3.76 -3.78 16.60
C SER A 38 4.21 -5.06 15.88
N ALA A 39 4.95 -5.93 16.55
CA ALA A 39 5.44 -7.21 15.97
C ALA A 39 4.34 -8.08 15.33
N ARG A 40 3.08 -7.96 15.79
CA ARG A 40 1.93 -8.74 15.32
C ARG A 40 0.86 -7.91 14.62
N CYS A 41 1.01 -6.59 14.53
CA CYS A 41 0.01 -5.69 13.98
C CYS A 41 0.57 -4.93 12.77
N ALA A 42 0.11 -5.33 11.59
CA ALA A 42 0.38 -4.64 10.33
C ALA A 42 -0.87 -3.91 9.86
N VAL A 43 -0.68 -2.68 9.38
CA VAL A 43 -1.74 -1.84 8.80
C VAL A 43 -1.28 -1.22 7.49
N TRP A 44 -2.23 -0.76 6.68
CA TRP A 44 -1.98 -0.03 5.44
C TRP A 44 -2.73 1.30 5.48
N LEU A 45 -2.23 2.32 4.79
CA LEU A 45 -2.98 3.57 4.64
C LEU A 45 -4.07 3.36 3.59
N GLU A 46 -5.32 3.65 3.94
CA GLU A 46 -6.46 3.47 3.04
C GLU A 46 -6.27 4.22 1.71
N GLN A 47 -5.75 5.45 1.78
CA GLN A 47 -5.51 6.27 0.59
C GLN A 47 -4.46 5.69 -0.36
N GLU A 48 -3.38 5.08 0.17
CA GLU A 48 -2.37 4.43 -0.67
C GLU A 48 -2.97 3.20 -1.38
N VAL A 49 -3.80 2.44 -0.65
CA VAL A 49 -4.49 1.26 -1.19
C VAL A 49 -5.51 1.65 -2.27
N ASP A 50 -6.31 2.68 -2.03
CA ASP A 50 -7.30 3.16 -3.00
C ASP A 50 -6.63 3.64 -4.31
N ARG A 51 -5.55 4.42 -4.20
CA ARG A 51 -4.80 4.88 -5.37
C ARG A 51 -4.14 3.72 -6.13
N TRP A 52 -3.59 2.74 -5.43
CA TRP A 52 -3.05 1.53 -6.05
C TRP A 52 -4.13 0.72 -6.78
N GLN A 53 -5.31 0.52 -6.16
CA GLN A 53 -6.44 -0.15 -6.81
C GLN A 53 -6.90 0.61 -8.06
N ALA A 54 -6.96 1.95 -7.99
CA ALA A 54 -7.31 2.78 -9.15
C ALA A 54 -6.32 2.61 -10.31
N ALA A 55 -5.01 2.52 -10.02
CA ALA A 55 -4.00 2.28 -11.05
C ALA A 55 -4.11 0.89 -11.69
N LEU A 56 -4.40 -0.15 -10.88
CA LEU A 56 -4.68 -1.48 -11.43
C LEU A 56 -5.94 -1.49 -12.31
N ALA A 57 -7.00 -0.82 -11.87
CA ALA A 57 -8.24 -0.70 -12.64
C ALA A 57 -8.04 0.09 -13.95
N ALA A 58 -7.12 1.05 -13.96
CA ALA A 58 -6.72 1.80 -15.14
C ALA A 58 -5.83 0.99 -16.11
N GLY A 59 -5.42 -0.22 -15.73
CA GLY A 59 -4.57 -1.09 -16.55
C GLY A 59 -3.10 -0.68 -16.55
N CYS A 60 -2.63 0.06 -15.55
CA CYS A 60 -1.22 0.42 -15.42
C CYS A 60 -0.33 -0.83 -15.41
N ASN A 61 0.81 -0.74 -16.08
CA ASN A 61 1.80 -1.81 -16.12
C ASN A 61 2.64 -1.85 -14.83
N GLU A 62 3.48 -2.88 -14.70
CA GLU A 62 4.30 -3.11 -13.50
C GLU A 62 5.21 -1.90 -13.16
N SER A 63 5.82 -1.27 -14.17
CA SER A 63 6.73 -0.15 -13.96
C SER A 63 5.99 1.08 -13.44
N GLU A 64 4.83 1.38 -14.03
CA GLU A 64 3.98 2.50 -13.61
C GLU A 64 3.47 2.30 -12.18
N VAL A 65 3.05 1.08 -11.84
CA VAL A 65 2.63 0.74 -10.47
C VAL A 65 3.80 0.89 -9.49
N ARG A 66 5.00 0.44 -9.87
CA ARG A 66 6.19 0.58 -9.01
C ARG A 66 6.54 2.04 -8.75
N GLU A 67 6.52 2.87 -9.77
CA GLU A 67 6.76 4.31 -9.64
C GLU A 67 5.70 4.99 -8.76
N LEU A 68 4.44 4.64 -8.97
CA LEU A 68 3.32 5.15 -8.19
C LEU A 68 3.47 4.81 -6.70
N VAL A 69 3.76 3.54 -6.38
CA VAL A 69 3.99 3.10 -5.00
C VAL A 69 5.20 3.81 -4.40
N GLY A 70 6.30 3.95 -5.15
CA GLY A 70 7.48 4.68 -4.72
C GLY A 70 7.18 6.14 -4.37
N ARG A 71 6.38 6.82 -5.20
CA ARG A 71 5.95 8.20 -4.96
C ARG A 71 5.10 8.32 -3.68
N MET A 72 4.13 7.43 -3.47
CA MET A 72 3.31 7.42 -2.25
C MET A 72 4.15 7.27 -0.99
N VAL A 73 5.13 6.36 -1.02
CA VAL A 73 6.03 6.14 0.11
C VAL A 73 6.87 7.38 0.38
N ALA A 74 7.39 8.04 -0.66
CA ALA A 74 8.14 9.28 -0.52
C ALA A 74 7.28 10.41 0.06
N GLU A 75 6.05 10.60 -0.44
CA GLU A 75 5.07 11.57 0.08
C GLU A 75 4.82 11.35 1.58
N ARG A 76 4.65 10.09 1.98
CA ARG A 76 4.43 9.71 3.39
C ARG A 76 5.63 10.03 4.27
N GLU A 77 6.85 9.71 3.85
CA GLU A 77 8.04 9.99 4.65
C GLU A 77 8.31 11.49 4.78
N GLN A 78 8.08 12.27 3.71
CA GLN A 78 8.18 13.74 3.77
C GLN A 78 7.14 14.35 4.73
N GLY A 79 5.94 13.78 4.77
CA GLY A 79 4.90 14.18 5.73
C GLY A 79 5.24 13.91 7.20
N LYS A 80 6.14 12.96 7.50
CA LYS A 80 6.63 12.71 8.86
C LYS A 80 7.68 13.71 9.34
N THR A 81 8.42 14.35 8.42
CA THR A 81 9.51 15.29 8.77
C THR A 81 9.02 16.71 9.07
N SER A 82 7.77 17.03 8.72
CA SER A 82 7.18 18.37 8.91
C SER A 82 6.27 18.50 10.15
N ALA A 83 6.38 17.59 11.12
CA ALA A 83 5.63 17.60 12.38
C ALA A 83 6.57 17.45 13.58
#